data_AF-A0AA37NRU1-F1
#
_entry.id   AF-A0AA37NRU1-F1
#
_cell.length_a   1.000
_cell.length_b   1.000
_cell.length_c   1.000
_cell.angle_alpha   90.00
_cell.angle_beta   90.00
_cell.angle_gamma   90.00
#
_symmetry.space_group_name_H-M   'P 1'
#
loop_
_entity.id
_entity.type
_entity.pdbx_description
1 polymer ?
#
loop_
_entity_poly.entity_id
_entity_poly.type
_entity_poly.pdbx_seq_one_letter_code
_entity_poly.pdbx_strand_id
1 'polypeptide(L)'
;MSKKKRIGAAAAIAVAAGLLCGAVSAQPVYKWVDAQGRTQYGQQPPDLSTAEQPQLHNTVPFGSSGGTGSGTAPRKLPRDVQDQVNGLAQGLTKTQPGKVPLSCGRAVSNATSGLDTMLETGDKNARDGYLSREQYEATAGKIRATRSHITVGDCESATGVKRDFYQCISNDRNHVMGCAQQHRF
;
A
#
# COMPACT_ATOMS: atom_id res chain seq x y z
N MET A 1 -19.36 -1.08 -76.91
CA MET A 1 -20.80 -1.14 -77.22
C MET A 1 -21.60 -1.10 -75.91
N SER A 2 -22.66 -0.31 -75.93
CA SER A 2 -23.63 0.12 -74.89
C SER A 2 -24.13 -0.98 -73.92
N LYS A 3 -24.64 -0.74 -72.70
CA LYS A 3 -25.51 0.34 -72.17
C LYS A 3 -25.37 0.47 -70.63
N LYS A 4 -25.56 1.71 -70.13
CA LYS A 4 -25.90 2.04 -68.73
C LYS A 4 -27.30 1.55 -68.35
N LYS A 5 -27.52 1.16 -67.09
CA LYS A 5 -28.75 1.54 -66.34
C LYS A 5 -28.51 1.50 -64.83
N ARG A 6 -28.69 2.65 -64.17
CA ARG A 6 -28.83 2.83 -62.72
C ARG A 6 -30.32 2.83 -62.39
N ILE A 7 -30.79 2.05 -61.41
CA ILE A 7 -32.01 2.23 -60.55
C ILE A 7 -31.82 1.18 -59.43
N GLY A 8 -32.05 1.35 -58.13
CA GLY A 8 -32.59 2.37 -57.23
C GLY A 8 -32.63 1.74 -55.82
N ALA A 9 -32.66 2.56 -54.78
CA ALA A 9 -32.69 2.12 -53.39
C ALA A 9 -33.98 1.38 -53.01
N ALA A 10 -33.89 0.36 -52.14
CA ALA A 10 -34.97 -0.03 -51.24
C ALA A 10 -34.36 -0.77 -50.04
N ALA A 11 -34.55 -0.17 -48.86
CA ALA A 11 -34.24 -0.77 -47.58
C ALA A 11 -35.10 -2.02 -47.35
N ALA A 12 -34.49 -3.12 -46.92
CA ALA A 12 -35.19 -4.25 -46.34
C ALA A 12 -34.54 -4.54 -44.98
N ILE A 13 -35.21 -4.08 -43.93
CA ILE A 13 -34.93 -4.41 -42.55
C ILE A 13 -35.33 -5.88 -42.37
N ALA A 14 -34.34 -6.77 -42.33
CA ALA A 14 -34.54 -8.15 -41.90
C ALA A 14 -34.10 -8.26 -40.44
N VAL A 15 -35.08 -8.26 -39.53
CA VAL A 15 -34.90 -8.58 -38.12
C VAL A 15 -34.61 -10.09 -38.02
N ALA A 16 -33.33 -10.46 -38.03
CA ALA A 16 -32.90 -11.79 -37.66
C ALA A 16 -32.71 -11.84 -36.14
N ALA A 17 -33.75 -12.30 -35.45
CA ALA A 17 -33.73 -12.68 -34.05
C ALA A 17 -32.80 -13.90 -33.86
N GLY A 18 -31.53 -13.64 -33.56
CA GLY A 18 -30.57 -14.64 -33.12
C GLY A 18 -30.42 -14.57 -31.60
N LEU A 19 -30.96 -15.57 -30.90
CA LEU A 19 -30.63 -15.88 -29.52
C LEU A 19 -29.10 -16.00 -29.37
N LEU A 20 -28.50 -15.09 -28.62
CA LEU A 20 -27.20 -15.27 -27.99
C LEU A 20 -27.41 -15.27 -26.47
N CYS A 21 -27.60 -16.47 -25.91
CA CYS A 21 -27.34 -16.72 -24.50
C CYS A 21 -25.84 -16.95 -24.31
N GLY A 22 -25.22 -16.25 -23.37
CA GLY A 22 -23.84 -16.47 -22.89
C GLY A 22 -22.91 -15.30 -23.26
N ALA A 23 -22.31 -14.54 -22.34
CA ALA A 23 -22.04 -14.76 -20.93
C ALA A 23 -22.46 -13.54 -20.11
N VAL A 24 -23.21 -13.75 -19.04
CA VAL A 24 -23.22 -12.81 -17.91
C VAL A 24 -21.82 -12.90 -17.30
N SER A 25 -20.90 -12.04 -17.73
CA SER A 25 -19.71 -11.79 -16.94
C SER A 25 -20.18 -11.13 -15.66
N ALA A 26 -19.93 -11.76 -14.52
CA ALA A 26 -20.01 -11.08 -13.23
C ALA A 26 -19.01 -9.91 -13.29
N GLN A 27 -19.51 -8.71 -13.59
CA GLN A 27 -18.70 -7.50 -13.60
C GLN A 27 -18.23 -7.31 -12.15
N PRO A 28 -16.91 -7.27 -11.88
CA PRO A 28 -16.43 -7.07 -10.52
C PRO A 28 -16.93 -5.71 -10.02
N VAL A 29 -17.84 -5.72 -9.06
CA VAL A 29 -18.29 -4.51 -8.37
C VAL A 29 -17.30 -4.24 -7.26
N TYR A 30 -16.49 -3.20 -7.45
CA TYR A 30 -15.50 -2.78 -6.47
C TYR A 30 -16.16 -1.90 -5.41
N LYS A 31 -15.72 -2.05 -4.15
CA LYS A 31 -16.15 -1.25 -3.01
C LYS A 31 -15.01 -0.33 -2.59
N TRP A 32 -15.25 0.97 -2.47
CA TRP A 32 -14.28 1.93 -1.95
C TRP A 32 -14.95 2.99 -1.05
N VAL A 33 -14.14 3.81 -0.37
CA VAL A 33 -14.60 4.89 0.49
C VAL A 33 -14.18 6.22 -0.14
N ASP A 34 -15.09 7.19 -0.26
CA ASP A 34 -14.79 8.52 -0.78
C ASP A 34 -14.14 9.43 0.27
N ALA A 35 -13.67 10.63 -0.13
CA ALA A 35 -13.01 11.59 0.76
C ALA A 35 -13.89 12.07 1.92
N GLN A 36 -15.20 11.80 1.88
CA GLN A 36 -16.17 12.12 2.92
C GLN A 36 -16.52 10.91 3.79
N GLY A 37 -15.82 9.79 3.64
CA GLY A 37 -16.01 8.58 4.45
C GLY A 37 -17.20 7.71 4.02
N ARG A 38 -17.80 7.95 2.84
CA ARG A 38 -18.97 7.18 2.38
C ARG A 38 -18.53 6.01 1.51
N THR A 39 -19.14 4.86 1.74
CA THR A 39 -18.92 3.66 0.92
C THR A 39 -19.61 3.81 -0.45
N GLN A 40 -18.85 3.65 -1.52
CA GLN A 40 -19.31 3.66 -2.91
C GLN A 40 -19.08 2.28 -3.55
N TYR A 41 -19.94 1.92 -4.52
CA TYR A 41 -19.86 0.68 -5.28
C TYR A 41 -19.92 0.97 -6.78
N GLY A 42 -19.02 0.39 -7.59
CA GLY A 42 -19.06 0.61 -9.04
C GLY A 42 -18.18 -0.34 -9.85
N GLN A 43 -18.35 -0.26 -11.18
CA GLN A 43 -17.70 -1.15 -12.16
C GLN A 43 -16.36 -0.60 -12.68
N GLN A 44 -16.03 0.66 -12.34
CA GLN A 44 -14.74 1.27 -12.65
C GLN A 44 -13.78 0.98 -11.49
N PRO A 45 -12.60 0.36 -11.73
CA PRO A 45 -11.60 0.24 -10.68
C PRO A 45 -11.23 1.65 -10.18
N PRO A 46 -11.05 1.84 -8.85
CA PRO A 46 -10.67 3.14 -8.33
C PRO A 46 -9.35 3.56 -8.98
N ASP A 47 -9.29 4.83 -9.41
CA ASP A 47 -8.06 5.42 -9.91
C ASP A 47 -6.96 5.17 -8.87
N LEU A 48 -5.93 4.40 -9.24
CA LEU A 48 -4.85 4.01 -8.35
C LEU A 48 -3.98 5.19 -7.91
N SER A 49 -4.17 6.38 -8.52
CA SER A 49 -3.61 7.65 -8.03
C SER A 49 -4.39 8.22 -6.84
N THR A 50 -5.63 7.77 -6.62
CA THR A 50 -6.52 8.13 -5.49
C THR A 50 -6.79 6.94 -4.56
N ALA A 51 -6.48 5.71 -4.97
CA ALA A 51 -6.53 4.55 -4.10
C ALA A 51 -5.55 4.78 -2.95
N GLU A 52 -6.09 4.80 -1.73
CA GLU A 52 -5.29 4.90 -0.51
C GLU A 52 -4.42 3.64 -0.45
N GLN A 53 -3.19 3.78 -0.95
CA GLN A 53 -2.14 2.78 -0.80
C GLN A 53 -2.00 2.50 0.70
N PRO A 54 -1.65 1.27 1.13
CA PRO A 54 -1.45 0.96 2.53
C PRO A 54 -0.27 1.78 3.07
N GLN A 55 -0.56 3.02 3.46
CA GLN A 55 0.43 4.03 3.76
C GLN A 55 1.19 3.60 5.00
N LEU A 56 2.38 3.02 4.79
CA LEU A 56 3.34 2.83 5.87
C LEU A 56 3.81 4.21 6.39
N HIS A 57 3.67 5.27 5.59
CA HIS A 57 3.97 6.68 5.88
C HIS A 57 3.33 7.24 7.14
N ASN A 58 2.21 6.65 7.55
CA ASN A 58 1.42 7.11 8.69
C ASN A 58 1.50 6.18 9.90
N THR A 59 2.40 5.20 9.89
CA THR A 59 2.74 4.49 11.13
C THR A 59 3.67 5.38 11.95
N VAL A 60 3.07 5.95 13.00
CA VAL A 60 3.63 6.84 14.01
C VAL A 60 5.15 6.74 14.18
N PRO A 61 5.87 7.88 14.24
CA PRO A 61 7.27 7.86 14.62
C PRO A 61 7.41 7.23 16.00
N PHE A 62 8.52 6.54 16.19
CA PHE A 62 9.00 5.80 17.37
C PHE A 62 9.06 6.62 18.69
N GLY A 63 8.34 7.73 18.81
CA GLY A 63 8.23 8.56 20.01
C GLY A 63 7.00 9.48 20.08
N SER A 64 6.05 9.42 19.15
CA SER A 64 4.86 10.28 19.21
C SER A 64 3.79 9.67 20.11
N SER A 65 3.84 10.00 21.39
CA SER A 65 2.70 9.96 22.31
C SER A 65 1.62 10.92 21.79
N GLY A 66 0.77 10.44 20.89
CA GLY A 66 -0.31 11.20 20.28
C GLY A 66 -1.54 10.32 20.12
N GLY A 67 -2.26 10.09 21.21
CA GLY A 67 -3.54 9.40 21.16
C GLY A 67 -4.29 9.50 22.49
N THR A 68 -5.35 10.30 22.49
CA THR A 68 -6.43 10.34 23.48
C THR A 68 -7.19 9.01 23.45
N GLY A 69 -6.61 7.98 24.06
CA GLY A 69 -7.26 6.70 24.34
C GLY A 69 -7.48 6.56 25.84
N SER A 70 -8.69 6.19 26.26
CA SER A 70 -9.01 5.92 27.66
C SER A 70 -8.31 4.63 28.10
N GLY A 71 -7.12 4.78 28.64
CA GLY A 71 -6.25 3.77 29.23
C GLY A 71 -5.08 4.49 29.88
N THR A 72 -4.51 3.94 30.96
CA THR A 72 -3.43 4.57 31.74
C THR A 72 -2.39 5.21 30.83
N ALA A 73 -2.09 6.50 31.05
CA ALA A 73 -1.17 7.25 30.20
C ALA A 73 0.17 6.50 30.07
N PRO A 74 0.71 6.34 28.85
CA PRO A 74 1.98 5.64 28.64
C PRO A 74 3.11 6.26 29.47
N ARG A 75 4.04 5.41 29.91
CA ARG A 75 5.25 5.82 30.62
C ARG A 75 6.01 6.84 29.79
N LYS A 76 6.41 7.94 30.43
CA LYS A 76 7.22 8.97 29.80
C LYS A 76 8.69 8.59 29.84
N LEU A 77 9.36 8.71 28.70
CA LEU A 77 10.82 8.62 28.64
C LEU A 77 11.45 9.88 29.26
N PRO A 78 12.63 9.77 29.88
CA PRO A 78 13.47 10.93 30.20
C PRO A 78 13.78 11.77 28.94
N ARG A 79 14.03 13.06 29.10
CA ARG A 79 14.20 14.01 27.96
C ARG A 79 15.41 13.66 27.09
N ASP A 80 16.53 13.34 27.71
CA ASP A 80 17.75 12.87 27.05
C ASP A 80 17.50 11.60 26.22
N VAL A 81 16.68 10.68 26.74
CA VAL A 81 16.28 9.47 26.01
C VAL A 81 15.34 9.80 24.85
N GLN A 82 14.42 10.76 25.01
CA GLN A 82 13.55 11.22 23.91
C GLN A 82 14.38 11.79 22.75
N ASP A 83 15.41 12.58 23.03
CA ASP A 83 16.25 13.18 21.98
C ASP A 83 17.03 12.11 21.21
N GLN A 84 17.54 11.09 21.90
CA GLN A 84 18.20 9.94 21.27
C GLN A 84 17.24 9.14 20.39
N VAL A 85 16.03 8.87 20.90
CA VAL A 85 14.95 8.19 20.17
C VAL A 85 14.57 8.97 18.90
N ASN A 86 14.46 10.28 18.99
CA ASN A 86 14.17 11.15 17.85
C ASN A 86 15.29 11.14 16.82
N GLY A 87 16.54 11.20 17.26
CA GLY A 87 17.72 11.11 16.39
C GLY A 87 17.79 9.77 15.65
N LEU A 88 17.50 8.67 16.36
CA LEU A 88 17.41 7.34 15.76
C LEU A 88 16.27 7.26 14.75
N ALA A 89 15.08 7.73 15.09
CA ALA A 89 13.93 7.74 14.20
C ALA A 89 14.22 8.51 12.90
N GLN A 90 14.88 9.66 13.00
CA GLN A 90 15.34 10.43 11.83
C GLN A 90 16.43 9.70 11.03
N GLY A 91 17.28 8.91 11.69
CA GLY A 91 18.27 8.06 11.02
C GLY A 91 17.62 6.95 10.19
N LEU A 92 16.60 6.29 10.76
CA LEU A 92 15.88 5.17 10.14
C LEU A 92 14.99 5.58 8.95
N THR A 93 14.65 6.86 8.83
CA THR A 93 13.92 7.39 7.67
C THR A 93 14.81 7.91 6.56
N LYS A 94 16.13 8.04 6.80
CA LYS A 94 17.09 8.40 5.76
C LYS A 94 17.46 7.18 4.92
N THR A 95 17.50 7.37 3.61
CA THR A 95 17.99 6.38 2.65
C THR A 95 19.37 6.79 2.16
N GLN A 96 20.23 5.80 1.88
CA GLN A 96 21.51 6.05 1.26
C GLN A 96 21.33 6.42 -0.21
N PRO A 97 22.05 7.46 -0.69
CA PRO A 97 22.07 7.80 -2.10
C PRO A 97 22.76 6.71 -2.91
N GLY A 98 22.26 6.47 -4.12
CA GLY A 98 22.80 5.49 -5.06
C GLY A 98 21.78 4.41 -5.42
N LYS A 99 21.63 4.15 -6.72
CA LYS A 99 20.75 3.10 -7.22
C LYS A 99 21.49 1.77 -7.19
N VAL A 100 21.12 0.89 -6.26
CA VAL A 100 21.51 -0.52 -6.33
C VAL A 100 20.62 -1.25 -7.34
N PRO A 101 21.08 -2.34 -7.98
CA PRO A 101 20.21 -3.20 -8.76
C PRO A 101 19.10 -3.79 -7.87
N LEU A 102 17.89 -3.87 -8.42
CA LEU A 102 16.77 -4.56 -7.76
C LEU A 102 17.14 -6.04 -7.55
N SER A 103 16.99 -6.52 -6.32
CA SER A 103 17.14 -7.93 -5.96
C SER A 103 15.95 -8.36 -5.12
N CYS A 104 14.97 -9.04 -5.72
CA CYS A 104 13.70 -9.34 -5.05
C CYS A 104 13.86 -10.22 -3.81
N GLY A 105 14.75 -11.20 -3.82
CA GLY A 105 15.04 -12.00 -2.62
C GLY A 105 15.54 -11.15 -1.45
N ARG A 106 16.50 -10.26 -1.71
CA ARG A 106 17.02 -9.33 -0.68
C ARG A 106 15.97 -8.30 -0.26
N ALA A 107 15.28 -7.68 -1.21
CA ALA A 107 14.30 -6.66 -0.93
C ALA A 107 13.17 -7.18 -0.02
N VAL A 108 12.64 -8.36 -0.33
CA VAL A 108 11.59 -9.01 0.46
C VAL A 108 12.12 -9.41 1.83
N SER A 109 13.32 -10.00 1.91
CA SER A 109 13.96 -10.34 3.18
C SER A 109 14.14 -9.11 4.08
N ASN A 110 14.69 -8.02 3.54
CA ASN A 110 14.97 -6.79 4.27
C ASN A 110 13.68 -6.11 4.74
N ALA A 111 12.68 -6.00 3.86
CA ALA A 111 11.42 -5.38 4.19
C ALA A 111 10.65 -6.18 5.25
N THR A 112 10.52 -7.50 5.07
CA THR A 112 9.80 -8.35 6.05
C THR A 112 10.51 -8.39 7.39
N SER A 113 11.84 -8.50 7.42
CA SER A 113 12.62 -8.47 8.67
C SER A 113 12.48 -7.14 9.41
N GLY A 114 12.48 -6.02 8.68
CA GLY A 114 12.24 -4.68 9.25
C GLY A 114 10.85 -4.56 9.86
N LEU A 115 9.81 -5.00 9.15
CA LEU A 115 8.43 -4.98 9.64
C LEU A 115 8.23 -5.91 10.86
N ASP A 116 8.87 -7.09 10.86
CA ASP A 116 8.83 -8.01 12.00
C ASP A 116 9.49 -7.40 13.24
N THR A 117 10.62 -6.72 13.07
CA THR A 117 11.29 -5.98 14.16
C THR A 117 10.40 -4.87 14.72
N MET A 118 9.65 -4.16 13.87
CA MET A 118 8.68 -3.15 14.32
C MET A 118 7.54 -3.77 15.12
N LEU A 119 7.04 -4.94 14.72
CA LEU A 119 5.99 -5.67 15.43
C LEU A 119 6.46 -6.15 16.81
N GLU A 120 7.68 -6.71 16.89
CA GLU A 120 8.28 -7.18 18.14
C GLU A 120 8.54 -6.02 19.11
N THR A 121 9.18 -4.96 18.62
CA THR A 121 9.49 -3.77 19.42
C THR A 121 8.22 -3.08 19.90
N GLY A 122 7.21 -2.96 19.04
CA GLY A 122 5.91 -2.39 19.41
C GLY A 122 5.20 -3.20 20.50
N ASP A 123 5.22 -4.54 20.41
CA ASP A 123 4.61 -5.40 21.40
C ASP A 123 5.34 -5.32 22.74
N LYS A 124 6.67 -5.27 22.71
CA LYS A 124 7.49 -5.04 23.91
C LYS A 124 7.16 -3.69 24.55
N ASN A 125 7.10 -2.62 23.76
CA ASN A 125 6.76 -1.28 24.26
C ASN A 125 5.34 -1.24 24.85
N ALA A 126 4.39 -2.00 24.30
CA ALA A 126 3.05 -2.13 24.87
C ALA A 126 3.06 -2.87 26.21
N ARG A 127 3.80 -3.99 26.29
CA ARG A 127 3.96 -4.75 27.54
C ARG A 127 4.65 -3.95 28.65
N ASP A 128 5.66 -3.17 28.29
CA ASP A 128 6.44 -2.37 29.22
C ASP A 128 5.75 -1.04 29.60
N GLY A 129 4.60 -0.75 28.99
CA GLY A 129 3.75 0.41 29.28
C GLY A 129 4.20 1.71 28.61
N TYR A 130 5.09 1.66 27.62
CA TYR A 130 5.52 2.82 26.82
C TYR A 130 4.62 3.11 25.61
N LEU A 131 3.73 2.17 25.28
CA LEU A 131 2.69 2.30 24.26
C LEU A 131 1.38 1.71 24.81
N SER A 132 0.22 2.26 24.45
CA SER A 132 -1.04 1.60 24.83
C SER A 132 -1.24 0.32 24.00
N ARG A 133 -1.96 -0.66 24.56
CA ARG A 133 -2.24 -1.92 23.86
C ARG A 133 -3.07 -1.68 22.61
N GLU A 134 -4.05 -0.79 22.70
CA GLU A 134 -4.94 -0.40 21.61
C GLU A 134 -4.17 0.28 20.47
N GLN A 135 -3.24 1.18 20.82
CA GLN A 135 -2.37 1.86 19.86
C GLN A 135 -1.45 0.87 19.15
N TYR A 136 -0.89 -0.08 19.90
CA TYR A 136 -0.10 -1.16 19.32
C TYR A 136 -0.92 -2.00 18.34
N GLU A 137 -2.09 -2.50 18.76
CA GLU A 137 -2.91 -3.39 17.94
C GLU A 137 -3.39 -2.72 16.64
N ALA A 138 -3.80 -1.45 16.71
CA ALA A 138 -4.17 -0.66 15.54
C ALA A 138 -3.02 -0.51 14.53
N THR A 139 -1.79 -0.30 15.03
CA THR A 139 -0.59 -0.14 14.19
C THR A 139 -0.12 -1.49 13.65
N ALA A 140 -0.06 -2.51 14.50
CA ALA A 140 0.36 -3.86 14.17
C ALA A 140 -0.54 -4.52 13.13
N GLY A 141 -1.85 -4.26 13.15
CA GLY A 141 -2.76 -4.70 12.11
C GLY A 141 -2.35 -4.25 10.71
N LYS A 142 -1.99 -2.95 10.57
CA LYS A 142 -1.51 -2.39 9.30
C LYS A 142 -0.18 -2.99 8.87
N ILE A 143 0.78 -3.10 9.79
CA ILE A 143 2.10 -3.69 9.51
C ILE A 143 1.96 -5.15 9.04
N ARG A 144 1.13 -5.96 9.70
CA ARG A 144 0.86 -7.35 9.30
C ARG A 144 0.21 -7.44 7.92
N ALA A 145 -0.76 -6.57 7.64
CA ALA A 145 -1.39 -6.50 6.32
C ALA A 145 -0.35 -6.17 5.24
N THR A 146 0.46 -5.12 5.42
CA THR A 146 1.52 -4.77 4.48
C THR A 146 2.53 -5.90 4.29
N ARG A 147 3.00 -6.50 5.39
CA ARG A 147 3.93 -7.65 5.36
C ARG A 147 3.38 -8.80 4.52
N SER A 148 2.08 -9.09 4.61
CA SER A 148 1.47 -10.20 3.88
C SER A 148 1.50 -10.03 2.35
N HIS A 149 1.60 -8.79 1.87
CA HIS A 149 1.70 -8.49 0.43
C HIS A 149 3.15 -8.46 -0.07
N ILE A 150 4.13 -8.32 0.83
CA ILE A 150 5.54 -8.28 0.48
C ILE A 150 6.06 -9.69 0.23
N THR A 151 6.08 -10.08 -1.04
CA THR A 151 6.53 -11.40 -1.49
C THR A 151 7.45 -11.29 -2.70
N VAL A 152 8.18 -12.36 -3.03
CA VAL A 152 9.06 -12.36 -4.21
C VAL A 152 8.25 -12.14 -5.49
N GLY A 153 7.11 -12.81 -5.67
CA GLY A 153 6.24 -12.62 -6.83
C GLY A 153 5.66 -11.20 -6.91
N ASP A 154 5.35 -10.60 -5.75
CA ASP A 154 4.92 -9.20 -5.68
C ASP A 154 6.03 -8.22 -6.11
N CYS A 155 7.27 -8.49 -5.72
CA CYS A 155 8.44 -7.72 -6.16
C CYS A 155 8.74 -7.90 -7.65
N GLU A 156 8.68 -9.12 -8.17
CA GLU A 156 8.99 -9.43 -9.57
C GLU A 156 7.97 -8.80 -10.53
N SER A 157 6.71 -8.72 -10.12
CA SER A 157 5.63 -8.06 -10.86
C SER A 157 5.53 -6.56 -10.60
N ALA A 158 6.30 -6.01 -9.67
CA ALA A 158 6.21 -4.61 -9.28
C ALA A 158 6.64 -3.67 -10.41
N THR A 159 5.86 -2.59 -10.57
CA THR A 159 6.14 -1.49 -11.48
C THR A 159 6.01 -0.15 -10.75
N GLY A 160 6.51 0.94 -11.35
CA GLY A 160 6.43 2.29 -10.80
C GLY A 160 6.97 2.40 -9.37
N VAL A 161 6.24 3.14 -8.52
CA VAL A 161 6.62 3.41 -7.12
C VAL A 161 6.89 2.16 -6.29
N LYS A 162 6.16 1.09 -6.56
CA LYS A 162 6.31 -0.19 -5.86
C LYS A 162 7.62 -0.87 -6.22
N ARG A 163 7.99 -0.83 -7.49
CA ARG A 163 9.31 -1.30 -7.96
C ARG A 163 10.43 -0.46 -7.35
N ASP A 164 10.24 0.85 -7.27
CA ASP A 164 11.22 1.76 -6.70
C ASP A 164 11.43 1.50 -5.19
N PHE A 165 10.36 1.23 -4.44
CA PHE A 165 10.45 0.75 -3.06
C PHE A 165 11.29 -0.52 -2.95
N TYR A 166 10.98 -1.54 -3.77
CA TYR A 166 11.75 -2.79 -3.76
C TYR A 166 13.21 -2.59 -4.15
N GLN A 167 13.49 -1.68 -5.10
CA GLN A 167 14.85 -1.34 -5.47
C GLN A 167 15.57 -0.62 -4.33
N CYS A 168 14.91 0.31 -3.64
CA CYS A 168 15.46 1.01 -2.49
C CYS A 168 15.83 0.05 -1.36
N ILE A 169 14.92 -0.87 -1.01
CA ILE A 169 15.11 -1.80 0.11
C ILE A 169 15.98 -3.02 -0.27
N SER A 170 16.38 -3.14 -1.54
CA SER A 170 17.44 -4.06 -1.98
C SER A 170 18.84 -3.65 -1.48
N ASN A 171 18.99 -2.44 -0.95
CA ASN A 171 20.21 -1.97 -0.29
C ASN A 171 20.09 -2.26 1.22
N ASP A 172 20.98 -3.11 1.75
CA ASP A 172 20.96 -3.54 3.16
C ASP A 172 21.22 -2.40 4.16
N ARG A 173 21.66 -1.23 3.67
CA ARG A 173 21.84 -0.03 4.51
C ARG A 173 20.59 0.84 4.60
N ASN A 174 19.58 0.56 3.80
CA ASN A 174 18.31 1.28 3.83
C ASN A 174 17.32 0.55 4.75
N HIS A 175 16.56 1.32 5.50
CA HIS A 175 15.52 0.78 6.38
C HIS A 175 14.15 0.83 5.70
N VAL A 176 13.26 -0.10 6.04
CA VAL A 176 11.92 -0.23 5.41
C VAL A 176 11.11 1.06 5.51
N MET A 177 11.20 1.78 6.64
CA MET A 177 10.51 3.06 6.83
C MET A 177 11.06 4.16 5.92
N GLY A 178 12.38 4.25 5.74
CA GLY A 178 12.99 5.23 4.84
C GLY A 178 12.62 4.98 3.38
N CYS A 179 12.68 3.72 2.93
CA CYS A 179 12.29 3.37 1.57
C CYS A 179 10.79 3.56 1.32
N ALA A 180 9.95 3.15 2.28
CA ALA A 180 8.52 3.39 2.18
C ALA A 180 8.24 4.89 2.07
N GLN A 181 8.85 5.70 2.95
CA GLN A 181 8.69 7.15 2.94
C GLN A 181 9.09 7.81 1.63
N GLN A 182 10.26 7.45 1.11
CA GLN A 182 10.77 8.02 -0.14
C GLN A 182 9.87 7.70 -1.34
N HIS A 183 9.30 6.50 -1.38
CA HIS A 183 8.58 6.00 -2.55
C HIS A 183 7.07 5.98 -2.42
N ARG A 184 6.51 6.51 -1.31
CA ARG A 184 5.06 6.54 -1.09
C ARG A 184 4.40 5.15 -1.13
N PHE A 185 5.13 4.11 -0.69
CA PHE A 185 4.69 2.70 -0.62
C PHE A 185 3.73 2.37 0.54
#